data_AF-A0A673SVB6-F1
#
_entry.id   AF-A0A673SVB6-F1
#
_cell.length_a   1.000
_cell.length_b   1.000
_cell.length_c   1.000
_cell.angle_alpha   90.00
_cell.angle_beta   90.00
_cell.angle_gamma   90.00
#
_symmetry.space_group_name_H-M   'P 1'
#
loop_
_entity.id
_entity.type
_entity.pdbx_description
1 polymer ?
#
loop_
_entity_poly.entity_id
_entity_poly.type
_entity_poly.pdbx_seq_one_letter_code
_entity_poly.pdbx_strand_id
1 'polypeptide(L)'
;TGLGLRARVSHWGRPLRLVAPKPAKPLLDLTIPDDNFSIPEGEEDLAKAIKMVQETATDTQILEQKTVLPSKQPLPEVIEDFLCNFLIKMGMTRTLDCFQSEWYELIQKGLTELRDLGTVPDVYTQNMLLENENKNLKKELKHYKQAANKAREDLLKTQKERDFHRMHHKRVVQEKNKLINDLKGLKLHYASYEPTIRVLHEKHHTLLKQKMLTSLERDRAVGQISGLQATLKNMEIGHTHHASEIRGKNKM
;
A
#
# COMPACT_ATOMS: atom_id res chain seq x y z
N THR A 1 -70.55 -66.43 -27.56
CA THR A 1 -70.99 -66.70 -26.18
C THR A 1 -69.77 -66.97 -25.33
N GLY A 2 -69.48 -66.07 -24.38
CA GLY A 2 -68.28 -66.11 -23.55
C GLY A 2 -68.32 -64.97 -22.54
N LEU A 3 -69.28 -65.05 -21.62
CA LEU A 3 -69.27 -64.36 -20.33
C LEU A 3 -67.98 -64.81 -19.63
N GLY A 4 -67.12 -63.97 -19.07
CA GLY A 4 -67.33 -62.81 -18.22
C GLY A 4 -66.26 -62.92 -17.12
N LEU A 5 -65.79 -61.79 -16.60
CA LEU A 5 -65.31 -61.60 -15.22
C LEU A 5 -64.60 -60.24 -15.15
N ARG A 6 -65.34 -59.23 -14.70
CA ARG A 6 -64.77 -58.01 -14.11
C ARG A 6 -64.23 -58.37 -12.74
N ALA A 7 -62.97 -58.09 -12.48
CA ALA A 7 -62.44 -57.92 -11.14
C ALA A 7 -61.80 -56.53 -11.04
N ARG A 8 -62.32 -55.72 -10.11
CA ARG A 8 -61.81 -54.42 -9.69
C ARG A 8 -61.04 -54.65 -8.39
N VAL A 9 -59.74 -54.36 -8.37
CA VAL A 9 -58.89 -54.33 -7.16
C VAL A 9 -57.90 -53.18 -7.35
N SER A 10 -58.18 -52.00 -6.77
CA SER A 10 -57.68 -51.50 -5.48
C SER A 10 -56.34 -50.75 -5.59
N HIS A 11 -56.47 -49.45 -5.36
CA HIS A 11 -55.46 -48.44 -5.13
C HIS A 11 -54.58 -48.80 -3.92
N TRP A 12 -53.28 -49.13 -4.09
CA TRP A 12 -52.27 -49.01 -3.02
C TRP A 12 -50.84 -48.97 -3.61
N GLY A 13 -50.09 -47.91 -3.28
CA GLY A 13 -48.63 -47.91 -3.16
C GLY A 13 -47.78 -47.84 -4.44
N ARG A 14 -47.38 -46.63 -4.85
CA ARG A 14 -46.12 -46.46 -5.60
C ARG A 14 -44.97 -46.95 -4.70
N PRO A 15 -43.98 -47.70 -5.22
CA PRO A 15 -42.78 -48.02 -4.45
C PRO A 15 -42.02 -46.72 -4.15
N LEU A 16 -41.77 -46.43 -2.87
CA LEU A 16 -40.76 -45.43 -2.49
C LEU A 16 -39.41 -45.93 -3.05
N ARG A 17 -38.98 -45.31 -4.15
CA ARG A 17 -37.62 -45.48 -4.63
C ARG A 17 -36.72 -44.84 -3.57
N LEU A 18 -36.04 -45.66 -2.76
CA LEU A 18 -34.97 -45.24 -1.87
C LEU A 18 -33.94 -44.49 -2.70
N VAL A 19 -33.98 -43.16 -2.64
CA VAL A 19 -32.96 -42.30 -3.22
C VAL A 19 -31.70 -42.53 -2.38
N ALA A 20 -30.69 -43.14 -2.99
CA ALA A 20 -29.37 -43.25 -2.39
C ALA A 20 -28.91 -41.85 -1.95
N PRO A 21 -28.30 -41.69 -0.76
CA PRO A 21 -27.78 -40.40 -0.34
C PRO A 21 -26.75 -39.96 -1.38
N LYS A 22 -27.01 -38.83 -2.05
CA LYS A 22 -26.06 -38.24 -3.00
C LYS A 22 -24.72 -38.06 -2.28
N PRO A 23 -23.58 -38.39 -2.91
CA PRO A 23 -22.29 -38.10 -2.31
C PRO A 23 -22.23 -36.60 -2.04
N ALA A 24 -21.91 -36.24 -0.80
CA ALA A 24 -21.71 -34.86 -0.39
C ALA A 24 -20.68 -34.25 -1.34
N LYS A 25 -21.09 -33.20 -2.06
CA LYS A 25 -20.18 -32.42 -2.88
C LYS A 25 -19.07 -31.91 -1.96
N PRO A 26 -17.77 -32.02 -2.33
CA PRO A 26 -16.72 -31.39 -1.55
C PRO A 26 -17.03 -29.89 -1.52
N LEU A 27 -17.34 -29.41 -0.32
CA LEU A 27 -17.40 -27.99 -0.01
C LEU A 27 -15.94 -27.51 -0.03
N LEU A 28 -15.73 -26.28 -0.53
CA LEU A 28 -14.45 -25.60 -0.73
C LEU A 28 -13.86 -25.72 -2.14
N ASP A 29 -14.65 -25.36 -3.16
CA ASP A 29 -14.07 -24.58 -4.27
C ASP A 29 -14.01 -23.12 -3.82
N LEU A 30 -12.94 -22.77 -3.11
CA LEU A 30 -12.66 -21.39 -2.74
C LEU A 30 -11.75 -20.78 -3.80
N THR A 31 -12.27 -20.65 -5.03
CA THR A 31 -11.74 -19.68 -6.00
C THR A 31 -12.04 -18.29 -5.45
N ILE A 32 -11.11 -17.78 -4.65
CA ILE A 32 -11.06 -16.36 -4.30
C ILE A 32 -10.66 -15.64 -5.59
N PRO A 33 -11.47 -14.68 -6.11
CA PRO A 33 -11.05 -13.87 -7.24
C PRO A 33 -9.73 -13.20 -6.90
N ASP A 34 -8.80 -13.20 -7.86
CA ASP A 34 -7.53 -12.49 -7.77
C ASP A 34 -7.86 -10.99 -7.73
N ASP A 35 -8.03 -10.45 -6.52
CA ASP A 35 -8.12 -9.03 -6.21
C ASP A 35 -6.75 -8.39 -6.47
N ASN A 36 -6.35 -8.41 -7.74
CA ASN A 36 -5.28 -7.61 -8.26
C ASN A 36 -5.81 -6.18 -8.43
N PHE A 37 -6.11 -5.52 -7.31
CA PHE A 37 -6.32 -4.09 -7.26
C PHE A 37 -4.99 -3.41 -7.56
N SER A 38 -4.74 -3.17 -8.84
CA SER A 38 -3.81 -2.12 -9.26
C SER A 38 -4.45 -0.79 -8.86
N ILE A 39 -3.99 -0.21 -7.76
CA ILE A 39 -4.33 1.16 -7.38
C ILE A 39 -3.78 2.07 -8.50
N PRO A 40 -4.59 2.90 -9.18
CA PRO A 40 -4.09 3.89 -10.11
C PRO A 40 -3.55 5.08 -9.30
N GLU A 41 -2.38 4.90 -8.69
CA GLU A 41 -1.64 5.98 -8.04
C GLU A 41 -0.68 6.59 -9.06
N GLY A 42 -0.98 7.78 -9.56
CA GLY A 42 0.06 8.60 -10.21
C GLY A 42 -0.34 9.66 -11.23
N GLU A 43 -1.61 9.81 -11.62
CA GLU A 43 -1.97 10.81 -12.65
C GLU A 43 -2.33 12.19 -12.08
N GLU A 44 -2.78 12.28 -10.82
CA GLU A 44 -3.26 13.54 -10.24
C GLU A 44 -2.12 14.53 -9.90
N ASP A 45 -0.88 14.04 -9.72
CA ASP A 45 0.24 14.86 -9.25
C ASP A 45 1.09 15.44 -10.43
N LEU A 46 1.22 14.70 -11.53
CA LEU A 46 1.95 15.14 -12.72
C LEU A 46 1.21 16.26 -13.47
N ALA A 47 -0.10 16.12 -13.66
CA ALA A 47 -0.92 17.13 -14.35
C ALA A 47 -0.94 18.47 -13.58
N LYS A 48 -0.95 18.39 -12.24
CA LYS A 48 -0.90 19.56 -11.37
C LYS A 48 0.47 20.24 -11.41
N ALA A 49 1.56 19.48 -11.43
CA ALA A 49 2.91 20.02 -11.59
C ALA A 49 3.11 20.71 -12.96
N ILE A 50 2.61 20.12 -14.05
CA ILE A 50 2.69 20.73 -15.40
C ILE A 50 1.90 22.04 -15.45
N LYS A 51 0.69 22.08 -14.87
CA LYS A 51 -0.10 23.32 -14.77
C LYS A 51 0.63 24.42 -14.02
N MET A 52 1.23 24.10 -12.87
CA MET A 52 1.97 25.08 -12.07
C MET A 52 3.19 25.63 -12.83
N VAL A 53 3.93 24.80 -13.55
CA VAL A 53 5.06 25.25 -14.39
C VAL A 53 4.58 26.18 -15.50
N GLN A 54 3.48 25.82 -16.19
CA GLN A 54 2.91 26.64 -17.26
C GLN A 54 2.44 28.00 -16.74
N GLU A 55 1.75 28.04 -15.60
CA GLU A 55 1.25 29.26 -14.95
C GLU A 55 2.42 30.17 -14.54
N THR A 56 3.48 29.62 -13.96
CA THR A 56 4.67 30.41 -13.59
C THR A 56 5.42 30.98 -14.80
N ALA A 57 5.43 30.27 -15.94
CA ALA A 57 6.05 30.74 -17.18
C ALA A 57 5.24 31.88 -17.82
N THR A 58 3.90 31.80 -17.78
CA THR A 58 3.04 32.90 -18.23
C THR A 58 3.17 34.14 -17.33
N ASP A 59 3.27 33.96 -16.01
CA ASP A 59 3.43 35.08 -15.08
C ASP A 59 4.77 35.78 -15.26
N THR A 60 5.86 35.04 -15.52
CA THR A 60 7.17 35.64 -15.84
C THR A 60 7.12 36.41 -17.15
N GLN A 61 6.47 35.87 -18.17
CA GLN A 61 6.34 36.53 -19.48
C GLN A 61 5.50 37.81 -19.41
N ILE A 62 4.43 37.83 -18.60
CA ILE A 62 3.59 39.02 -18.37
C ILE A 62 4.37 40.10 -17.60
N LEU A 63 5.21 39.70 -16.65
CA LEU A 63 6.05 40.63 -15.87
C LEU A 63 7.14 41.28 -16.75
N GLU A 64 7.74 40.50 -17.65
CA GLU A 64 8.73 40.99 -18.63
C GLU A 64 8.13 41.96 -19.64
N GLN A 65 6.91 41.71 -20.13
CA GLN A 65 6.24 42.61 -21.09
C GLN A 65 5.76 43.93 -20.47
N LYS A 66 5.50 43.97 -19.15
CA LYS A 66 4.97 45.16 -18.47
C LYS A 66 6.05 46.16 -18.02
N THR A 67 7.34 45.84 -18.15
CA THR A 67 8.44 46.67 -17.62
C THR A 67 9.17 47.53 -18.65
N VAL A 68 8.73 47.54 -19.92
CA VAL A 68 9.34 48.41 -20.95
C VAL A 68 8.79 49.84 -20.84
N LEU A 69 9.26 50.58 -19.84
CA LEU A 69 9.15 52.04 -19.84
C LEU A 69 10.15 52.62 -20.85
N PRO A 70 9.77 53.63 -21.66
CA PRO A 70 10.72 54.33 -22.52
C PRO A 70 11.78 54.99 -21.63
N SER A 71 13.02 54.55 -21.76
CA SER A 71 14.17 55.20 -21.14
C SER A 71 14.22 56.65 -21.62
N LYS A 72 13.84 57.59 -20.76
CA LYS A 72 14.10 59.02 -20.98
C LYS A 72 15.61 59.17 -21.00
N GLN A 73 16.16 59.58 -22.14
CA GLN A 73 17.57 59.97 -22.22
C GLN A 73 17.84 61.03 -21.15
N PRO A 74 18.89 60.88 -20.33
CA PRO A 74 19.21 61.86 -19.30
C PRO A 74 19.66 63.13 -20.02
N LEU A 75 18.87 64.20 -19.87
CA LEU A 75 19.28 65.53 -20.26
C LEU A 75 20.56 65.85 -19.46
N PRO A 76 21.60 66.43 -20.06
CA PRO A 76 22.85 66.61 -19.33
C PRO A 76 22.64 67.56 -18.15
N GLU A 77 22.93 67.09 -16.94
CA GLU A 77 22.87 67.90 -15.73
C GLU A 77 23.78 69.13 -15.89
N VAL A 78 23.25 70.29 -15.51
CA VAL A 78 24.02 71.53 -15.39
C VAL A 78 25.13 71.29 -14.37
N ILE A 79 26.36 71.75 -14.63
CA ILE A 79 27.56 71.51 -13.78
C ILE A 79 27.29 71.71 -12.29
N GLU A 80 26.43 72.69 -11.98
CA GLU A 80 26.00 73.05 -10.64
C GLU A 80 25.32 71.90 -9.88
N ASP A 81 24.38 71.21 -10.52
CA ASP A 81 23.67 70.06 -9.94
C ASP A 81 24.63 68.90 -9.72
N PHE A 82 25.55 68.67 -10.66
CA PHE A 82 26.59 67.65 -10.52
C PHE A 82 27.46 67.87 -9.28
N LEU A 83 27.98 69.09 -9.09
CA LEU A 83 28.85 69.42 -7.95
C LEU A 83 28.09 69.34 -6.63
N CYS A 84 26.85 69.83 -6.59
CA CYS A 84 26.01 69.71 -5.40
C CYS A 84 25.75 68.25 -5.05
N ASN A 85 25.31 67.44 -6.02
CA ASN A 85 25.05 66.01 -5.84
C ASN A 85 26.31 65.24 -5.42
N PHE A 86 27.48 65.57 -6.00
CA PHE A 86 28.77 64.98 -5.65
C PHE A 86 29.15 65.27 -4.20
N LEU A 87 29.10 66.54 -3.78
CA LEU A 87 29.45 66.95 -2.42
C LEU A 87 28.49 66.35 -1.39
N ILE A 88 27.18 66.24 -1.70
CA ILE A 88 26.18 65.57 -0.86
C ILE A 88 26.48 64.08 -0.74
N LYS A 89 26.71 63.38 -1.87
CA LYS A 89 26.98 61.93 -1.90
C LYS A 89 28.25 61.56 -1.14
N MET A 90 29.27 62.42 -1.18
CA MET A 90 30.54 62.24 -0.47
C MET A 90 30.50 62.75 0.98
N GLY A 91 29.38 63.34 1.43
CA GLY A 91 29.20 63.83 2.80
C GLY A 91 29.99 65.11 3.13
N MET A 92 30.39 65.89 2.12
CA MET A 92 31.22 67.09 2.27
C MET A 92 30.36 68.35 2.47
N THR A 93 29.60 68.39 3.56
CA THR A 93 28.57 69.44 3.80
C THR A 93 29.14 70.85 3.97
N ARG A 94 30.29 71.01 4.63
CA ARG A 94 30.93 72.32 4.78
C ARG A 94 31.42 72.90 3.45
N THR A 95 31.95 72.04 2.59
CA THR A 95 32.41 72.42 1.25
C THR A 95 31.23 72.79 0.35
N LEU A 96 30.11 72.09 0.50
CA LEU A 96 28.86 72.44 -0.18
C LEU A 96 28.35 73.82 0.22
N ASP A 97 28.31 74.14 1.51
CA ASP A 97 27.83 75.45 2.01
C ASP A 97 28.71 76.60 1.49
N CYS A 98 30.03 76.44 1.53
CA CYS A 98 30.98 77.42 0.97
C CYS A 98 30.75 77.61 -0.54
N PHE A 99 30.66 76.50 -1.28
CA PHE A 99 30.45 76.51 -2.73
C PHE A 99 29.14 77.22 -3.11
N GLN A 100 28.03 76.88 -2.46
CA GLN A 100 26.73 77.50 -2.73
C GLN A 100 26.77 79.01 -2.43
N SER A 101 27.39 79.41 -1.32
CA SER A 101 27.49 80.83 -0.94
C SER A 101 28.27 81.65 -1.97
N GLU A 102 29.43 81.16 -2.40
CA GLU A 102 30.27 81.82 -3.41
C GLU A 102 29.58 81.87 -4.77
N TRP A 103 28.86 80.80 -5.12
CA TRP A 103 28.14 80.70 -6.38
C TRP A 103 26.96 81.67 -6.48
N TYR A 104 26.14 81.77 -5.43
CA TYR A 104 25.06 82.76 -5.37
C TYR A 104 25.58 84.21 -5.39
N GLU A 105 26.73 84.47 -4.75
CA GLU A 105 27.40 85.77 -4.85
C GLU A 105 27.83 86.11 -6.29
N LEU A 106 28.36 85.12 -7.03
CA LEU A 106 28.78 85.28 -8.42
C LEU A 106 27.60 85.60 -9.34
N ILE A 107 26.47 84.92 -9.13
CA ILE A 107 25.21 85.16 -9.87
C ILE A 107 24.70 86.58 -9.62
N GLN A 108 24.70 87.04 -8.36
CA GLN A 108 24.25 88.39 -8.01
C GLN A 108 25.12 89.50 -8.62
N LYS A 109 26.41 89.23 -8.84
CA LYS A 109 27.37 90.17 -9.46
C LYS A 109 27.25 90.21 -11.00
N GLY A 110 26.35 89.43 -11.61
CA GLY A 110 26.06 89.47 -13.05
C GLY A 110 27.09 88.79 -13.95
N LEU A 111 28.06 88.07 -13.37
CA LEU A 111 29.05 87.24 -14.10
C LEU A 111 28.37 85.96 -14.62
N THR A 112 27.65 86.11 -15.73
CA THR A 112 26.83 85.04 -16.34
C THR A 112 27.62 84.13 -17.28
N GLU A 113 28.90 84.42 -17.55
CA GLU A 113 29.76 83.65 -18.46
C GLU A 113 30.06 82.22 -17.98
N LEU A 114 29.86 81.90 -16.69
CA LEU A 114 30.04 80.53 -16.20
C LEU A 114 28.88 79.58 -16.55
N ARG A 115 27.71 80.12 -16.92
CA ARG A 115 26.52 79.31 -17.22
C ARG A 115 26.63 78.56 -18.55
N ASP A 116 27.57 78.98 -19.40
CA ASP A 116 27.88 78.36 -20.70
C ASP A 116 29.11 77.42 -20.65
N LEU A 117 29.77 77.26 -19.49
CA LEU A 117 30.77 76.20 -19.34
C LEU A 117 30.03 74.86 -19.37
N GLY A 118 30.30 74.09 -20.43
CA GLY A 118 29.50 72.96 -20.85
C GLY A 118 29.44 71.78 -19.88
N THR A 119 28.39 70.98 -20.11
CA THR A 119 28.13 69.64 -19.58
C THR A 119 29.36 68.91 -18.99
N VAL A 120 29.31 68.57 -17.70
CA VAL A 120 30.33 67.74 -17.05
C VAL A 120 30.41 66.37 -17.74
N PRO A 121 31.62 65.81 -17.97
CA PRO A 121 31.81 64.65 -18.82
C PRO A 121 31.05 63.37 -18.40
N ASP A 122 30.35 62.81 -19.39
CA ASP A 122 29.70 61.50 -19.53
C ASP A 122 30.33 60.35 -18.71
N VAL A 123 31.67 60.31 -18.60
CA VAL A 123 32.44 59.23 -17.96
C VAL A 123 32.14 59.06 -16.46
N TYR A 124 31.91 60.14 -15.70
CA TYR A 124 31.59 59.98 -14.27
C TYR A 124 30.19 59.38 -14.08
N THR A 125 29.22 59.88 -14.84
CA THR A 125 27.83 59.36 -14.82
C THR A 125 27.82 57.90 -15.24
N GLN A 126 28.59 57.56 -16.29
CA GLN A 126 28.78 56.19 -16.72
C GLN A 126 29.40 55.31 -15.63
N ASN A 127 30.46 55.77 -14.94
CA ASN A 127 31.06 55.03 -13.83
C ASN A 127 30.10 54.84 -12.66
N MET A 128 29.30 55.86 -12.31
CA MET A 128 28.29 55.74 -11.27
C MET A 128 27.20 54.72 -11.63
N LEU A 129 26.76 54.70 -12.90
CA LEU A 129 25.81 53.71 -13.40
C LEU A 129 26.41 52.31 -13.35
N LEU A 130 27.65 52.12 -13.81
CA LEU A 130 28.38 50.85 -13.77
C LEU A 130 28.63 50.35 -12.33
N GLU A 131 28.87 51.26 -11.37
CA GLU A 131 28.99 50.91 -9.95
C GLU A 131 27.66 50.41 -9.37
N ASN A 132 26.55 51.07 -9.71
CA ASN A 132 25.22 50.65 -9.28
C ASN A 132 24.83 49.31 -9.91
N GLU A 133 25.11 49.14 -11.20
CA GLU A 133 24.88 47.87 -11.90
C GLU A 133 25.72 46.75 -11.27
N ASN A 134 27.01 46.97 -11.00
CA ASN A 134 27.84 46.01 -10.28
C ASN A 134 27.30 45.66 -8.89
N LYS A 135 26.78 46.64 -8.15
CA LYS A 135 26.15 46.39 -6.84
C LYS A 135 24.89 45.54 -6.98
N ASN A 136 24.07 45.80 -8.00
CA ASN A 136 22.86 45.03 -8.29
C ASN A 136 23.19 43.60 -8.72
N LEU A 137 24.10 43.43 -9.69
CA LEU A 137 24.58 42.12 -10.15
C LEU A 137 25.17 41.29 -9.00
N LYS A 138 25.93 41.91 -8.09
CA LYS A 138 26.45 41.21 -6.90
C LYS A 138 25.34 40.73 -5.96
N LYS A 139 24.28 41.53 -5.78
CA LYS A 139 23.10 41.13 -4.98
C LYS A 139 22.36 39.98 -5.64
N GLU A 140 22.07 40.08 -6.93
CA GLU A 140 21.41 39.04 -7.71
C GLU A 140 22.21 37.73 -7.69
N LEU A 141 23.52 37.79 -7.91
CA LEU A 141 24.40 36.63 -7.84
C LEU A 141 24.33 35.95 -6.46
N LYS A 142 24.28 36.74 -5.37
CA LYS A 142 24.10 36.18 -4.01
C LYS A 142 22.73 35.52 -3.87
N HIS A 143 21.67 36.12 -4.40
CA HIS A 143 20.32 35.55 -4.38
C HIS A 143 20.24 34.24 -5.17
N TYR A 144 20.78 34.20 -6.40
CA TYR A 144 20.82 32.99 -7.21
C TYR A 144 21.64 31.88 -6.55
N LYS A 145 22.77 32.22 -5.93
CA LYS A 145 23.57 31.24 -5.18
C LYS A 145 22.80 30.65 -3.99
N GLN A 146 22.04 31.47 -3.26
CA GLN A 146 21.18 31.01 -2.17
C GLN A 146 20.04 30.12 -2.69
N ALA A 147 19.37 30.53 -3.77
CA ALA A 147 18.31 29.75 -4.39
C ALA A 147 18.81 28.39 -4.90
N ALA A 148 19.97 28.36 -5.57
CA ALA A 148 20.59 27.13 -6.04
C ALA A 148 20.97 26.19 -4.89
N ASN A 149 21.53 26.72 -3.80
CA ASN A 149 21.85 25.93 -2.62
C ASN A 149 20.61 25.32 -1.96
N LYS A 150 19.54 26.12 -1.82
CA LYS A 150 18.26 25.64 -1.28
C LYS A 150 17.65 24.55 -2.17
N ALA A 151 17.62 24.75 -3.49
CA ALA A 151 17.13 23.76 -4.44
C ALA A 151 17.93 22.44 -4.36
N ARG A 152 19.26 22.54 -4.20
CA ARG A 152 20.12 21.36 -4.01
C ARG A 152 19.81 20.62 -2.70
N GLU A 153 19.56 21.33 -1.61
CA GLU A 153 19.19 20.73 -0.32
C GLU A 153 17.83 20.03 -0.39
N ASP A 154 16.83 20.66 -1.01
CA ASP A 154 15.49 20.08 -1.15
C ASP A 154 15.49 18.88 -2.11
N LEU A 155 16.30 18.92 -3.18
CA LEU A 155 16.55 17.77 -4.04
C LEU A 155 17.17 16.59 -3.27
N LEU A 156 18.13 16.85 -2.38
CA LEU A 156 18.72 15.78 -1.56
C LEU A 156 17.70 15.19 -0.57
N LYS A 157 16.81 15.99 0.01
CA LYS A 157 15.74 15.50 0.89
C LYS A 157 14.76 14.60 0.13
N THR A 158 14.29 15.05 -1.03
CA THR A 158 13.34 14.28 -1.86
C THR A 158 13.97 12.99 -2.39
N GLN A 159 15.26 13.00 -2.75
CA GLN A 159 15.98 11.77 -3.11
C GLN A 159 16.05 10.76 -1.96
N LYS A 160 16.34 11.22 -0.74
CA LYS A 160 16.37 10.35 0.44
C LYS A 160 15.00 9.73 0.72
N GLU A 161 13.94 10.52 0.64
CA GLU A 161 12.56 10.03 0.84
C GLU A 161 12.18 9.00 -0.22
N ARG A 162 12.45 9.30 -1.50
CA ARG A 162 12.27 8.36 -2.61
C ARG A 162 13.02 7.04 -2.37
N ASP A 163 14.29 7.12 -1.95
CA ASP A 163 15.11 5.93 -1.72
C ASP A 163 14.65 5.13 -0.50
N PHE A 164 14.16 5.82 0.54
CA PHE A 164 13.50 5.20 1.68
C PHE A 164 12.25 4.43 1.26
N HIS A 165 11.34 5.06 0.51
CA HIS A 165 10.14 4.39 0.00
C HIS A 165 10.48 3.20 -0.91
N ARG A 166 11.45 3.38 -1.82
CA ARG A 166 11.89 2.32 -2.74
C ARG A 166 12.48 1.13 -1.98
N MET A 167 13.29 1.39 -0.95
CA MET A 167 13.88 0.34 -0.12
C MET A 167 12.83 -0.36 0.75
N HIS A 168 11.91 0.42 1.34
CA HIS A 168 10.82 -0.11 2.16
C HIS A 168 9.87 -0.98 1.33
N HIS A 169 9.45 -0.51 0.16
CA HIS A 169 8.60 -1.29 -0.75
C HIS A 169 9.26 -2.63 -1.12
N LYS A 170 10.56 -2.63 -1.46
CA LYS A 170 11.30 -3.88 -1.73
C LYS A 170 11.27 -4.84 -0.55
N ARG A 171 11.46 -4.35 0.68
CA ARG A 171 11.39 -5.17 1.90
C ARG A 171 10.00 -5.77 2.09
N VAL A 172 8.96 -4.94 2.00
CA VAL A 172 7.56 -5.38 2.16
C VAL A 172 7.19 -6.44 1.11
N VAL A 173 7.64 -6.29 -0.14
CA VAL A 173 7.42 -7.29 -1.19
C VAL A 173 8.12 -8.61 -0.87
N GLN A 174 9.35 -8.58 -0.34
CA GLN A 174 10.05 -9.79 0.09
C GLN A 174 9.31 -10.50 1.23
N GLU A 175 8.87 -9.76 2.24
CA GLU A 175 8.09 -10.28 3.37
C GLU A 175 6.74 -10.87 2.90
N LYS A 176 6.02 -10.14 2.04
CA LYS A 176 4.78 -10.61 1.41
C LYS A 176 5.01 -11.94 0.67
N ASN A 177 6.07 -12.03 -0.14
CA ASN A 177 6.36 -13.24 -0.91
C ASN A 177 6.71 -14.43 0.00
N LYS A 178 7.41 -14.18 1.10
CA LYS A 178 7.68 -15.21 2.12
C LYS A 178 6.38 -15.74 2.72
N LEU A 179 5.50 -14.84 3.17
CA LEU A 179 4.19 -15.22 3.73
C LEU A 179 3.31 -15.96 2.72
N ILE A 180 3.33 -15.55 1.45
CA ILE A 180 2.61 -16.27 0.37
C ILE A 180 3.12 -17.70 0.25
N ASN A 181 4.44 -17.92 0.30
CA ASN A 181 5.02 -19.26 0.21
C ASN A 181 4.67 -20.11 1.44
N ASP A 182 4.75 -19.55 2.64
CA ASP A 182 4.36 -20.23 3.87
C ASP A 182 2.88 -20.63 3.83
N LEU A 183 2.00 -19.75 3.35
CA LEU A 183 0.58 -20.02 3.18
C LEU A 183 0.31 -21.14 2.16
N LYS A 184 1.05 -21.15 1.03
CA LYS A 184 0.96 -22.22 0.03
C LYS A 184 1.37 -23.57 0.63
N GLY A 185 2.48 -23.61 1.37
CA GLY A 185 2.94 -24.81 2.08
C GLY A 185 1.91 -25.30 3.10
N LEU A 186 1.33 -24.37 3.87
CA LEU A 186 0.30 -24.69 4.85
C LEU A 186 -0.96 -25.28 4.19
N LYS A 187 -1.44 -24.66 3.11
CA LYS A 187 -2.58 -25.18 2.33
C LYS A 187 -2.33 -26.59 1.81
N LEU A 188 -1.13 -26.86 1.28
CA LEU A 188 -0.76 -28.19 0.80
C LEU A 188 -0.77 -29.22 1.94
N HIS A 189 -0.22 -28.86 3.10
CA HIS A 189 -0.24 -29.73 4.28
C HIS A 189 -1.68 -30.03 4.75
N TYR A 190 -2.56 -29.04 4.81
CA TYR A 190 -3.97 -29.28 5.16
C TYR A 190 -4.71 -30.14 4.13
N ALA A 191 -4.43 -29.96 2.84
CA ALA A 191 -5.00 -30.82 1.80
C ALA A 191 -4.60 -32.29 1.97
N SER A 192 -3.44 -32.57 2.59
CA SER A 192 -2.99 -33.94 2.89
C SER A 192 -3.74 -34.62 4.06
N TYR A 193 -4.37 -33.84 4.94
CA TYR A 193 -5.17 -34.41 6.04
C TYR A 193 -6.48 -35.03 5.54
N GLU A 194 -7.07 -34.48 4.49
CA GLU A 194 -8.32 -34.99 3.92
C GLU A 194 -8.27 -36.49 3.59
N PRO A 195 -7.31 -37.01 2.79
CA PRO A 195 -7.21 -38.45 2.55
C PRO A 195 -6.87 -39.24 3.80
N THR A 196 -6.06 -38.69 4.71
CA THR A 196 -5.68 -39.35 5.97
C THR A 196 -6.90 -39.58 6.87
N ILE A 197 -7.76 -38.57 7.01
CA ILE A 197 -9.01 -38.64 7.77
C ILE A 197 -9.97 -39.64 7.11
N ARG A 198 -10.09 -39.64 5.78
CA ARG A 198 -10.92 -40.61 5.04
C ARG A 198 -10.49 -42.05 5.32
N VAL A 199 -9.19 -42.35 5.18
CA VAL A 199 -8.65 -43.69 5.46
C VAL A 199 -8.89 -44.09 6.91
N LEU A 200 -8.75 -43.16 7.86
CA LEU A 200 -8.99 -43.46 9.28
C LEU A 200 -10.48 -43.78 9.54
N HIS A 201 -11.39 -43.03 8.93
CA HIS A 201 -12.82 -43.26 9.04
C HIS A 201 -13.23 -44.63 8.44
N GLU A 202 -12.67 -44.98 7.28
CA GLU A 202 -12.87 -46.30 6.64
C GLU A 202 -12.35 -47.45 7.51
N LYS A 203 -11.16 -47.30 8.09
CA LYS A 203 -10.57 -48.28 9.03
C LYS A 203 -11.43 -48.45 10.27
N HIS A 204 -11.89 -47.36 10.86
CA HIS A 204 -12.78 -47.39 12.02
C HIS A 204 -14.10 -48.12 11.71
N HIS A 205 -14.72 -47.80 10.58
CA HIS A 205 -15.96 -48.45 10.15
C HIS A 205 -15.77 -49.96 9.91
N THR A 206 -14.64 -50.36 9.31
CA THR A 206 -14.29 -51.77 9.08
C THR A 206 -14.08 -52.51 10.40
N LEU A 207 -13.33 -51.89 11.33
CA LEU A 207 -13.05 -52.47 12.64
C LEU A 207 -14.33 -52.65 13.45
N LEU A 208 -15.28 -51.70 13.38
CA LEU A 208 -16.59 -51.85 14.02
C LEU A 208 -17.38 -53.05 13.48
N LYS A 209 -17.39 -53.25 12.15
CA LYS A 209 -18.03 -54.43 11.54
C LYS A 209 -17.38 -55.74 11.98
N GLN A 210 -16.05 -55.79 11.97
CA GLN A 210 -15.30 -56.96 12.42
C GLN A 210 -15.56 -57.26 13.90
N LYS A 211 -15.49 -56.24 14.76
CA LYS A 211 -15.80 -56.37 16.20
C LYS A 211 -17.19 -56.96 16.42
N MET A 212 -18.18 -56.53 15.65
CA MET A 212 -19.55 -57.06 15.72
C MET A 212 -19.61 -58.53 15.29
N LEU A 213 -18.98 -58.90 14.18
CA LEU A 213 -18.92 -60.30 13.70
C LEU A 213 -18.24 -61.23 14.70
N THR A 214 -17.06 -60.84 15.20
CA THR A 214 -16.34 -61.60 16.23
C THR A 214 -17.16 -61.70 17.52
N SER A 215 -17.97 -60.68 17.84
CA SER A 215 -18.87 -60.78 18.99
C SER A 215 -19.95 -61.84 18.81
N LEU A 216 -20.59 -61.88 17.65
CA LEU A 216 -21.60 -62.89 17.34
C LEU A 216 -21.02 -64.31 17.31
N GLU A 217 -19.81 -64.48 16.77
CA GLU A 217 -19.10 -65.76 16.79
C GLU A 217 -18.80 -66.22 18.22
N ARG A 218 -18.34 -65.30 19.08
CA ARG A 218 -18.12 -65.58 20.51
C ARG A 218 -19.42 -65.97 21.21
N ASP A 219 -20.49 -65.22 21.00
CA ASP A 219 -21.80 -65.48 21.64
C ASP A 219 -22.36 -66.85 21.21
N ARG A 220 -22.18 -67.21 19.92
CA ARG A 220 -22.53 -68.55 19.41
C ARG A 220 -21.68 -69.64 20.08
N ALA A 221 -20.37 -69.46 20.20
CA ALA A 221 -19.47 -70.42 20.85
C ALA A 221 -19.80 -70.59 22.35
N VAL A 222 -20.07 -69.48 23.06
CA VAL A 222 -20.52 -69.51 24.46
C VAL A 222 -21.84 -70.25 24.59
N GLY A 223 -22.81 -69.99 23.71
CA GLY A 223 -24.09 -70.72 23.69
C GLY A 223 -23.93 -72.23 23.46
N GLN A 224 -23.02 -72.62 22.56
CA GLN A 224 -22.67 -74.04 22.36
C GLN A 224 -22.03 -74.66 23.60
N ILE A 225 -21.07 -73.97 24.23
CA ILE A 225 -20.41 -74.44 25.47
C ILE A 225 -21.45 -74.59 26.60
N SER A 226 -22.32 -73.60 26.81
CA SER A 226 -23.38 -73.68 27.82
C SER A 226 -24.36 -74.82 27.54
N GLY A 227 -24.72 -75.05 26.28
CA GLY A 227 -25.53 -76.20 25.87
C GLY A 227 -24.84 -77.53 26.19
N LEU A 228 -23.57 -77.68 25.81
CA LEU A 228 -22.77 -78.88 26.12
C LEU A 228 -22.61 -79.08 27.63
N GLN A 229 -22.33 -78.03 28.41
CA GLN A 229 -22.25 -78.09 29.87
C GLN A 229 -23.58 -78.54 30.50
N ALA A 230 -24.72 -78.05 30.00
CA ALA A 230 -26.03 -78.51 30.47
C ALA A 230 -26.27 -79.99 30.16
N THR A 231 -25.89 -80.45 28.96
CA THR A 231 -25.99 -81.89 28.63
C THR A 231 -25.08 -82.76 29.49
N LEU A 232 -23.83 -82.33 29.74
CA LEU A 232 -22.90 -83.02 30.64
C LEU A 232 -23.46 -83.11 32.07
N LYS A 233 -23.96 -81.99 32.61
CA LYS A 233 -24.57 -81.96 33.96
C LYS A 233 -25.78 -82.89 34.06
N ASN A 234 -26.65 -82.93 33.04
CA ASN A 234 -27.79 -83.84 33.03
C ASN A 234 -27.36 -85.31 32.97
N MET A 235 -26.30 -85.64 32.21
CA MET A 235 -25.73 -86.99 32.18
C MET A 235 -25.06 -87.38 33.51
N GLU A 236 -24.41 -86.44 34.21
CA GLU A 236 -23.86 -86.65 35.55
C GLU A 236 -24.96 -86.87 36.60
N ILE A 237 -26.07 -86.13 36.52
CA ILE A 237 -27.24 -86.33 37.38
C ILE A 237 -27.88 -87.71 37.11
N GLY A 238 -28.01 -88.11 35.84
CA GLY A 238 -28.47 -89.45 35.47
C GLY A 238 -27.58 -90.57 36.02
N HIS A 239 -26.26 -90.38 36.02
CA HIS A 239 -25.31 -91.32 36.63
C HIS A 239 -25.40 -91.37 38.16
N THR A 240 -25.60 -90.23 38.84
CA THR A 240 -25.75 -90.20 40.30
C THR A 240 -27.07 -90.81 40.77
N HIS A 241 -28.15 -90.72 39.99
CA HIS A 241 -29.39 -91.46 40.25
C HIS A 241 -29.20 -92.97 40.06
N HIS A 242 -28.54 -93.41 38.99
CA HIS A 242 -28.26 -94.84 38.76
C HIS A 242 -27.27 -95.43 39.80
N ALA A 243 -26.30 -94.66 40.28
CA ALA A 243 -25.40 -95.07 41.35
C ALA A 243 -26.07 -95.10 42.74
N SER A 244 -27.05 -94.22 42.98
CA SER A 244 -27.87 -94.22 44.21
C SER A 244 -28.86 -95.38 44.25
N GLU A 245 -29.41 -95.78 43.09
CA GLU A 245 -30.34 -96.90 42.95
C GLU A 245 -29.64 -98.27 43.11
N ILE A 246 -28.39 -98.39 42.66
CA ILE A 246 -27.55 -99.57 42.95
C ILE A 246 -27.15 -99.66 44.43
N ARG A 247 -26.92 -98.52 45.10
CA ARG A 247 -26.60 -98.50 46.54
C ARG A 247 -27.82 -98.80 47.43
N GLY A 248 -29.03 -98.46 46.99
CA GLY A 248 -30.28 -98.80 47.67
C GLY A 248 -30.63 -100.30 47.61
N LYS A 249 -30.21 -101.01 46.57
CA LYS A 249 -30.43 -102.47 46.43
C LYS A 249 -29.43 -103.35 47.19
N ASN A 250 -28.33 -102.78 47.70
CA ASN A 250 -27.34 -103.50 48.51
C ASN A 250 -27.55 -103.34 50.04
N LYS A 251 -28.68 -102.77 50.47
CA LYS A 251 -29.15 -102.80 51.87
C LYS A 251 -30.49 -103.56 51.93
N MET A 252 -30.42 -104.87 51.79
CA MET A 252 -31.44 -105.83 52.24
C MET A 252 -30.72 -107.10 52.68
#